data_AF-A0AA41XI00-F1
#
_entry.id   AF-A0AA41XI00-F1
#
_cell.length_a   1.000
_cell.length_b   1.000
_cell.length_c   1.000
_cell.angle_alpha   90.00
_cell.angle_beta   90.00
_cell.angle_gamma   90.00
#
_symmetry.space_group_name_H-M   'P 1'
#
loop_
_entity.id
_entity.type
_entity.pdbx_description
1 polymer ?
#
loop_
_entity_poly.entity_id
_entity_poly.type
_entity_poly.pdbx_seq_one_letter_code
_entity_poly.pdbx_strand_id
1 'polypeptide(L)' 'MCCLRVADVDELYEAIRASGVPEASTGMPRLHAVRLQDWGLRAGFLIDPDGTQLTLIEQR' A
#
# COMPACT_ATOMS: atom_id res chain seq x y z
N MET A 1 -4.58 -7.85 -9.64
CA MET A 1 -4.90 -7.46 -8.25
C MET A 1 -4.45 -8.58 -7.33
N CYS A 2 -3.54 -8.28 -6.40
CA CYS A 2 -3.08 -9.24 -5.39
C CYS A 2 -2.96 -8.57 -4.03
N CYS A 3 -2.85 -9.37 -2.98
CA CYS A 3 -2.69 -8.89 -1.60
C CYS A 3 -1.33 -9.35 -1.06
N LEU A 4 -0.56 -8.40 -0.53
CA LEU A 4 0.64 -8.65 0.23
C LEU A 4 0.28 -8.56 1.71
N ARG A 5 0.38 -9.68 2.43
CA ARG A 5 0.18 -9.74 3.88
C ARG A 5 1.53 -9.74 4.57
N VAL A 6 1.74 -8.79 5.47
CA VAL A 6 3.03 -8.59 6.16
C VAL A 6 2.81 -8.38 7.65
N ALA A 7 3.81 -8.73 8.46
CA ALA A 7 3.73 -8.58 9.92
C ALA A 7 3.65 -7.10 10.34
N ASP A 8 4.38 -6.22 9.66
CA ASP A 8 4.33 -4.77 9.86
C ASP A 8 4.06 -4.09 8.52
N VAL A 9 2.85 -3.55 8.37
CA VAL A 9 2.44 -2.85 7.15
C VAL A 9 2.96 -1.42 7.09
N ASP A 10 3.23 -0.80 8.24
CA ASP A 10 3.74 0.57 8.33
C ASP A 10 5.22 0.59 7.90
N GLU A 11 6.00 -0.41 8.31
CA GLU A 11 7.39 -0.61 7.85
C GLU A 11 7.47 -0.76 6.33
N LEU A 12 6.61 -1.61 5.74
CA LEU A 12 6.56 -1.79 4.29
C LEU A 12 6.14 -0.51 3.57
N TYR A 13 5.14 0.20 4.09
CA TYR A 13 4.67 1.46 3.52
C TYR A 13 5.79 2.52 3.50
N GLU A 14 6.53 2.67 4.60
CA GLU A 14 7.64 3.62 4.69
C GLU A 14 8.79 3.25 3.77
N ALA A 15 9.13 1.97 3.64
CA ALA A 15 10.14 1.50 2.69
C ALA A 15 9.77 1.85 1.24
N ILE A 16 8.50 1.67 0.86
CA ILE A 16 8.01 2.05 -0.47
C ILE A 16 8.05 3.56 -0.67
N ARG A 17 7.58 4.34 0.32
CA ARG A 17 7.64 5.82 0.27
C ARG A 17 9.08 6.32 0.14
N ALA A 18 10.02 5.74 0.89
CA ALA A 18 11.45 6.08 0.85
C ALA A 18 12.10 5.74 -0.50
N SER A 19 11.57 4.77 -1.25
CA SER A 19 12.02 4.45 -2.61
C SER A 19 11.61 5.49 -3.67
N GLY A 20 10.82 6.50 -3.28
CA GLY A 20 10.41 7.61 -4.16
C GLY A 20 9.03 7.46 -4.79
N VAL A 21 8.24 6.45 -4.38
CA VAL A 21 6.84 6.34 -4.82
C VAL A 21 6.02 7.44 -4.11
N PRO A 22 5.37 8.35 -4.86
CA PRO A 22 4.62 9.43 -4.26
C PRO A 22 3.32 8.93 -3.62
N GLU A 23 2.94 9.54 -2.50
CA GLU A 23 1.56 9.44 -2.02
C GLU A 23 0.67 10.36 -2.85
N ALA A 24 -0.30 9.79 -3.55
CA ALA A 24 -1.17 10.53 -4.47
C ALA A 24 -2.49 9.80 -4.71
N SER A 25 -3.52 10.55 -5.13
CA SER A 25 -4.81 9.97 -5.50
C SER A 25 -4.90 9.54 -6.97
N THR A 26 -4.04 10.10 -7.85
CA THR A 26 -4.04 9.88 -9.31
C THR A 26 -2.62 9.60 -9.84
N GLY A 27 -2.53 9.12 -11.08
CA GLY A 27 -1.25 8.77 -11.73
C GLY A 27 -0.69 7.40 -11.32
N MET A 28 0.43 7.00 -11.90
CA MET A 28 1.16 5.77 -11.54
C MET A 28 2.66 5.97 -11.74
N PRO A 29 3.53 5.40 -10.88
CA PRO A 29 3.19 4.68 -9.65
C PRO A 29 2.65 5.62 -8.55
N ARG A 30 1.84 5.08 -7.63
CA ARG A 30 1.34 5.85 -6.47
C ARG A 30 1.09 4.99 -5.25
N LEU A 31 1.23 5.59 -4.08
CA LEU A 31 0.94 5.00 -2.79
C LEU A 31 -0.31 5.66 -2.17
N HIS A 32 -1.12 4.86 -1.47
CA HIS A 32 -2.21 5.31 -0.62
C HIS A 32 -1.89 4.94 0.81
N ALA A 33 -2.06 5.91 1.73
CA ALA A 33 -1.78 5.73 3.15
C ALA A 33 -2.42 4.47 3.76
N VAL A 34 -1.68 3.82 4.66
CA VAL A 34 -2.21 2.75 5.49
C VAL A 34 -3.25 3.33 6.43
N ARG A 35 -4.46 2.76 6.42
CA ARG A 35 -5.54 3.12 7.34
C ARG A 35 -6.36 1.89 7.70
N LEU A 36 -7.13 1.99 8.79
CA LEU A 36 -8.17 1.01 9.09
C LEU A 36 -9.24 1.13 8.00
N GLN A 37 -9.54 0.00 7.35
CA GLN A 37 -10.56 -0.07 6.30
C GLN A 37 -11.88 -0.61 6.89
N ASP A 38 -12.97 -0.47 6.13
CA ASP A 38 -14.33 -0.87 6.55
C ASP A 38 -14.46 -2.37 6.88
N TRP A 39 -13.55 -3.21 6.38
CA TRP A 39 -13.47 -4.65 6.69
C TRP A 39 -12.63 -4.98 7.95
N GLY A 40 -12.19 -3.97 8.72
CA GLY A 40 -11.57 -4.15 10.04
C GLY A 40 -10.08 -4.51 10.05
N LEU A 41 -9.39 -4.40 8.91
CA LEU A 41 -7.94 -4.60 8.78
C LEU A 41 -7.24 -3.28 8.42
N ARG A 42 -6.01 -3.12 8.91
CA ARG A 42 -5.12 -2.04 8.45
C ARG A 42 -4.57 -2.40 7.09
N ALA A 43 -4.80 -1.51 6.12
CA ALA A 43 -4.30 -1.68 4.78
C ALA A 43 -3.99 -0.36 4.08
N GLY A 44 -2.97 -0.38 3.22
CA GLY A 44 -2.65 0.64 2.22
C GLY A 44 -2.68 0.06 0.82
N PHE A 45 -2.47 0.89 -0.20
CA PHE A 45 -2.48 0.44 -1.59
C PHE A 45 -1.28 1.00 -2.35
N LEU A 46 -0.58 0.12 -3.06
CA LEU A 46 0.42 0.50 -4.05
C LEU A 46 -0.15 0.25 -5.43
N ILE A 47 -0.09 1.26 -6.28
CA ILE A 47 -0.27 1.11 -7.72
C ILE A 47 1.10 1.17 -8.36
N ASP A 48 1.49 0.09 -9.03
CA ASP A 48 2.77 -0.03 -9.71
C ASP A 48 2.81 0.75 -11.04
N PRO A 49 3.97 0.85 -11.72
CA PRO A 49 4.09 1.56 -12.99
C PRO A 49 3.22 1.01 -14.13
N ASP A 50 2.80 -0.25 -14.05
CA ASP A 50 1.92 -0.90 -15.03
C ASP A 50 0.42 -0.74 -14.68
N GLY A 51 0.12 -0.06 -13.57
CA GLY A 51 -1.24 0.18 -13.08
C GLY A 51 -1.80 -0.97 -12.25
N THR A 52 -1.01 -1.99 -11.91
CA THR A 52 -1.44 -3.08 -11.04
C THR A 52 -1.59 -2.59 -9.61
N GLN A 53 -2.72 -2.91 -9.00
CA GLN A 53 -2.94 -2.68 -7.57
C GLN A 53 -2.44 -3.86 -6.73
N LEU A 54 -1.55 -3.53 -5.79
CA LEU A 54 -1.13 -4.36 -4.67
C LEU A 54 -1.78 -3.83 -3.39
N THR A 55 -2.60 -4.65 -2.73
CA THR A 55 -3.16 -4.31 -1.42
C THR A 55 -2.18 -4.73 -0.34
N LEU A 56 -1.67 -3.77 0.43
CA LEU A 56 -0.74 -4.00 1.53
C LEU A 56 -1.56 -4.19 2.81
N ILE A 57 -1.51 -5.36 3.45
CA ILE A 57 -2.38 -5.71 4.57
C ILE A 57 -1.54 -6.17 5.75
N GLU A 58 -1.86 -5.69 6.95
CA GLU A 58 -1.26 -6.19 8.17
C GLU A 58 -1.75 -7.61 8.50
N GLN A 59 -0.81 -8.51 8.81
CA GLN A 59 -1.10 -9.87 9.23
C GLN A 59 -1.42 -9.89 10.73
N ARG A 60 -2.53 -10.54 11.08
CA ARG A 60 -2.94 -10.81 12.47
C ARG A 60 -2.73 -12.27 12.83
#